data_AF-A0A1J0M411-F1
#
_entry.id   AF-A0A1J0M411-F1
#
_cell.length_a   1.000
_cell.length_b   1.000
_cell.length_c   1.000
_cell.angle_alpha   90.00
_cell.angle_beta   90.00
_cell.angle_gamma   90.00
#
_symmetry.space_group_name_H-M   'P 1'
#
loop_
_entity.id
_entity.type
_entity.pdbx_description
1 polymer ?
#
loop_
_entity_poly.entity_id
_entity_poly.type
_entity_poly.pdbx_seq_one_letter_code
_entity_poly.pdbx_strand_id
1 'polypeptide(L)'
;MKFIVLALFCMAAYAAAQEIDPEAVEEYYGSPRFRRHADPQGSLVIDGKKPLSGPDRRPSLDVDYHQRVYDRNGVNADAYGGLNIRPGQPAQP
;
A
#
# COMPACT_ATOMS: atom_id res chain seq x y z
N MET A 1 21.25 -40.33 -5.00
CA MET A 1 20.38 -39.58 -5.95
C MET A 1 19.73 -38.33 -5.31
N LYS A 2 19.09 -38.42 -4.14
CA LYS A 2 18.46 -37.26 -3.47
C LYS A 2 19.41 -36.09 -3.12
N PHE A 3 20.63 -36.39 -2.68
CA PHE A 3 21.63 -35.36 -2.31
C PHE A 3 22.18 -34.58 -3.51
N ILE A 4 22.21 -35.21 -4.69
CA ILE A 4 22.68 -34.56 -5.93
C ILE A 4 21.64 -33.54 -6.41
N VAL A 5 20.36 -33.89 -6.32
CA VAL A 5 19.26 -32.97 -6.65
C VAL A 5 19.25 -31.77 -5.71
N LEU A 6 19.47 -31.99 -4.41
CA LEU A 6 19.57 -30.91 -3.43
C LEU A 6 20.76 -29.99 -3.73
N ALA A 7 21.93 -30.54 -4.02
CA ALA A 7 23.12 -29.76 -4.33
C ALA A 7 22.97 -28.92 -5.60
N LEU A 8 22.36 -29.48 -6.65
CA LEU A 8 22.06 -28.76 -7.89
C LEU A 8 21.03 -27.64 -7.65
N PHE A 9 20.03 -27.88 -6.82
CA PHE A 9 19.05 -26.86 -6.45
C PHE A 9 19.68 -25.72 -5.65
N CYS A 10 20.56 -26.03 -4.68
CA CYS A 10 21.29 -25.02 -3.91
C CYS A 10 22.21 -24.18 -4.79
N MET A 11 22.91 -24.79 -5.75
CA MET A 11 23.76 -24.07 -6.70
C MET A 11 22.95 -23.17 -7.63
N ALA A 12 21.80 -23.63 -8.13
CA ALA A 12 20.92 -22.83 -8.96
C ALA A 12 20.34 -21.63 -8.19
N ALA A 13 19.93 -21.83 -6.94
CA ALA A 13 19.43 -20.76 -6.07
C ALA A 13 20.53 -19.73 -5.73
N TYR A 14 21.76 -20.20 -5.48
CA TYR A 14 22.89 -19.32 -5.18
C TYR A 14 23.30 -18.46 -6.40
N ALA A 15 23.32 -19.06 -7.59
CA ALA A 15 23.59 -18.33 -8.83
C ALA A 15 22.51 -17.28 -9.14
N ALA A 16 21.23 -17.63 -8.95
CA ALA A 16 20.12 -16.69 -9.15
C ALA A 16 20.12 -15.53 -8.13
N ALA A 17 20.62 -15.75 -6.91
CA ALA A 17 20.74 -14.69 -5.90
C ALA A 17 21.89 -13.73 -6.17
N GLN A 18 22.93 -14.17 -6.90
CA GLN A 18 24.13 -13.38 -7.18
C GLN A 18 23.91 -12.34 -8.30
N GLU A 19 22.86 -12.49 -9.11
CA GLU A 19 22.46 -11.52 -10.15
C GLU A 19 21.57 -10.38 -9.63
N ILE A 20 21.25 -10.38 -8.33
CA ILE A 20 20.46 -9.30 -7.73
C ILE A 20 21.41 -8.16 -7.38
N ASP A 21 21.72 -7.32 -8.37
CA ASP A 21 22.37 -6.04 -8.13
C ASP A 21 21.53 -5.24 -7.12
N PRO A 22 22.11 -4.79 -5.99
CA PRO A 22 21.37 -4.08 -4.96
C PRO A 22 20.75 -2.76 -5.48
N GLU A 23 21.29 -2.21 -6.56
CA GLU A 23 20.79 -1.02 -7.27
C GLU A 23 19.45 -1.30 -7.97
N ALA A 24 19.23 -2.51 -8.50
CA ALA A 24 17.97 -2.91 -9.14
C ALA A 24 16.82 -3.11 -8.13
N VAL A 25 17.15 -3.42 -6.87
CA VAL A 25 16.16 -3.53 -5.78
C VAL A 25 15.61 -2.15 -5.39
N GLU A 26 16.42 -1.09 -5.51
CA GLU A 26 16.01 0.28 -5.21
C GLU A 26 15.03 0.83 -6.27
N GLU A 27 15.22 0.48 -7.54
CA GLU A 27 14.29 0.82 -8.63
C GLU A 27 12.94 0.08 -8.48
N TYR A 28 12.96 -1.16 -7.99
CA TYR A 28 11.73 -1.96 -7.77
C TYR A 28 10.82 -1.39 -6.66
N TYR A 29 11.35 -0.59 -5.73
CA TYR A 29 10.61 0.05 -4.63
C TYR A 29 10.64 1.59 -4.68
N GLY A 30 10.69 2.18 -5.87
CA GLY A 30 10.52 3.62 -6.04
C GLY A 30 9.23 4.12 -5.35
N SER A 31 9.36 5.02 -4.38
CA SER A 31 8.22 5.56 -3.64
C SER A 31 7.21 6.21 -4.62
N PRO A 32 5.93 5.78 -4.64
CA PRO A 32 4.98 6.26 -5.64
C PRO A 32 4.80 7.77 -5.52
N ARG A 33 5.18 8.49 -6.57
CA ARG A 33 5.02 9.94 -6.66
C ARG A 33 3.65 10.26 -7.22
N PHE A 34 2.73 10.67 -6.35
CA PHE A 34 1.42 11.16 -6.78
C PHE A 34 1.55 12.54 -7.42
N ARG A 35 1.12 12.67 -8.68
CA ARG A 35 0.99 13.98 -9.34
C ARG A 35 -0.15 14.74 -8.68
N ARG A 36 0.15 15.88 -8.07
CA ARG A 36 -0.88 16.80 -7.56
C ARG A 36 -1.45 17.58 -8.74
N HIS A 37 -2.77 17.57 -8.90
CA HIS A 37 -3.45 18.41 -9.89
C HIS A 37 -3.52 19.85 -9.36
N ALA A 38 -3.41 20.86 -10.24
CA ALA A 38 -3.48 22.26 -9.84
C ALA A 38 -4.86 22.67 -9.29
N ASP A 39 -5.90 21.93 -9.70
CA ASP A 39 -7.26 22.01 -9.18
C ASP A 39 -7.75 20.57 -8.88
N PRO A 40 -7.62 20.10 -7.62
CA PRO A 40 -7.98 18.74 -7.25
C PRO A 40 -9.50 18.59 -7.10
N GLN A 41 -10.12 17.79 -7.98
CA GLN A 41 -11.55 17.47 -7.92
C GLN A 41 -11.86 16.27 -6.99
N GLY A 42 -10.97 15.99 -6.03
CA GLY A 42 -11.12 14.87 -5.10
C GLY A 42 -10.07 14.87 -3.99
N SER A 43 -10.33 14.08 -2.96
CA SER A 43 -9.51 13.91 -1.78
C SER A 43 -9.46 12.45 -1.35
N LEU A 44 -8.28 12.02 -0.90
CA LEU A 44 -8.04 10.76 -0.23
C LEU A 44 -7.26 11.05 1.04
N VAL A 45 -7.83 10.71 2.19
CA VAL A 45 -7.19 10.87 3.50
C VAL A 45 -6.93 9.50 4.07
N ILE A 46 -5.69 9.25 4.48
CA ILE A 46 -5.28 8.00 5.13
C ILE A 46 -4.58 8.36 6.44
N ASP A 47 -5.16 7.99 7.57
CA ASP A 47 -4.55 8.12 8.90
C ASP A 47 -4.35 6.73 9.52
N GLY A 48 -3.09 6.31 9.59
CA GLY A 48 -2.68 5.07 10.22
C GLY A 48 -1.92 5.35 11.51
N LYS A 49 -2.35 4.74 12.63
CA LYS A 49 -1.65 4.86 13.92
C LYS A 49 -1.28 3.48 14.43
N LYS A 50 -0.02 3.33 14.84
CA LYS A 50 0.48 2.14 15.53
C LYS A 50 1.25 2.57 16.78
N PRO A 51 0.59 2.68 17.94
CA PRO A 51 1.29 2.98 19.19
C PRO A 51 2.36 1.92 19.47
N LEU A 52 3.58 2.37 19.74
CA LEU A 52 4.74 1.51 20.02
C LEU A 52 4.93 1.25 21.52
N SER A 53 4.29 2.06 22.37
CA SER A 53 4.36 2.03 23.82
C SER A 53 2.95 2.06 24.42
N GLY A 54 2.85 1.81 25.73
CA GLY A 54 1.57 1.73 26.43
C GLY A 54 0.93 0.34 26.40
N PRO A 55 -0.19 0.18 27.13
CA PRO A 55 -0.88 -1.10 27.33
C PRO A 55 -1.65 -1.60 26.10
N ASP A 56 -2.05 -0.71 25.18
CA ASP A 56 -2.66 -1.09 23.91
C ASP A 56 -1.75 -0.66 22.74
N ARG A 57 -1.33 -1.64 21.94
CA ARG A 57 -0.41 -1.47 20.80
C ARG A 57 -1.04 -1.87 19.47
N ARG A 58 -2.35 -2.10 19.47
CA ARG A 58 -3.07 -2.52 18.28
C ARG A 58 -3.16 -1.35 17.30
N PRO A 59 -2.95 -1.60 16.00
CA PRO A 59 -3.01 -0.56 15.00
C PRO A 59 -4.46 -0.09 14.79
N SER A 60 -4.61 1.14 14.34
CA SER A 60 -5.85 1.69 13.79
C SER A 60 -5.59 2.27 12.41
N LEU A 61 -6.59 2.19 11.53
CA LEU A 61 -6.56 2.77 10.20
C LEU A 61 -7.85 3.53 9.94
N ASP A 62 -7.70 4.72 9.36
CA ASP A 62 -8.79 5.55 8.86
C ASP A 62 -8.52 5.86 7.39
N VAL A 63 -9.50 5.60 6.52
CA VAL A 63 -9.44 5.91 5.09
C VAL A 63 -10.74 6.61 4.72
N ASP A 64 -10.61 7.79 4.12
CA ASP A 64 -11.75 8.57 3.61
C ASP A 64 -11.45 8.99 2.17
N TYR A 65 -12.43 8.78 1.29
CA TYR A 65 -12.35 9.10 -0.13
C TYR A 65 -13.56 9.92 -0.57
N HIS A 66 -13.28 10.96 -1.34
CA HIS A 66 -14.28 11.80 -1.98
C HIS A 66 -13.78 12.25 -3.36
N GLN A 67 -14.62 12.17 -4.38
CA GLN A 67 -14.27 12.61 -5.73
C GLN A 67 -15.49 13.09 -6.50
N ARG A 68 -15.37 14.25 -7.15
CA ARG A 68 -16.33 14.68 -8.17
C ARG A 68 -16.07 13.90 -9.46
N VAL A 69 -17.05 13.14 -9.91
CA VAL A 69 -16.96 12.29 -11.10
C VAL A 69 -17.62 12.91 -12.32
N TYR A 70 -18.52 13.88 -12.12
CA TYR A 70 -19.17 14.63 -13.19
C TYR A 70 -19.44 16.07 -12.77
N ASP A 71 -19.15 17.01 -13.66
CA ASP A 71 -19.47 18.43 -13.50
C ASP A 71 -19.70 19.04 -14.89
N ARG A 72 -20.97 19.23 -15.27
CA ARG A 72 -21.32 19.86 -16.55
C ARG A 72 -22.71 20.48 -16.51
N ASN A 73 -22.84 21.68 -17.07
CA ASN A 73 -24.12 22.38 -17.26
C ASN A 73 -24.96 22.49 -15.97
N GLY A 74 -24.31 22.64 -14.81
CA GLY A 74 -24.98 22.73 -13.51
C GLY A 74 -25.42 21.39 -12.92
N VAL A 75 -25.06 20.26 -13.54
CA VAL A 75 -25.29 18.92 -13.02
C VAL A 75 -23.97 18.34 -12.53
N ASN A 76 -23.98 17.88 -11.28
CA ASN A 76 -22.81 17.31 -10.62
C ASN A 76 -23.13 15.89 -10.14
N ALA A 77 -22.11 15.04 -10.13
CA ALA A 77 -22.16 13.74 -9.48
C ALA A 77 -20.85 13.50 -8.72
N ASP A 78 -20.99 12.95 -7.52
CA ASP A 78 -19.88 12.71 -6.60
C ASP A 78 -19.84 11.22 -6.22
N ALA A 79 -18.63 10.71 -5.97
CA ALA A 79 -18.35 9.40 -5.43
C ALA A 79 -17.65 9.57 -4.08
N TYR A 80 -18.09 8.82 -3.07
CA TYR A 80 -17.52 8.89 -1.73
C TYR A 80 -17.53 7.51 -1.07
N GLY A 81 -16.67 7.34 -0.07
CA GLY A 81 -16.62 6.13 0.73
C GLY A 81 -15.54 6.19 1.80
N GLY A 82 -15.68 5.36 2.81
CA GLY A 82 -14.76 5.29 3.93
C GLY A 82 -14.47 3.86 4.36
N LEU A 83 -13.40 3.72 5.14
CA LEU A 83 -13.11 2.53 5.92
C LEU A 83 -12.43 2.92 7.23
N ASN A 84 -12.99 2.44 8.32
CA ASN A 84 -12.51 2.65 9.66
C ASN A 84 -12.19 1.32 10.34
N ILE A 85 -10.95 1.16 10.80
CA ILE A 85 -10.50 0.00 11.55
C ILE A 85 -10.03 0.46 12.92
N ARG A 86 -10.78 0.06 13.95
CA ARG A 86 -10.43 0.29 15.36
C ARG A 86 -9.99 -1.01 16.03
N PRO A 87 -9.03 -0.93 16.98
CA PRO A 87 -8.63 -2.08 17.78
C PRO A 87 -9.79 -2.82 18.44
N GLY A 88 -9.95 -4.11 18.14
CA GLY A 88 -10.96 -4.97 18.75
C GLY A 88 -12.40 -4.75 18.24
N GLN A 89 -12.56 -3.98 17.17
CA GLN A 89 -13.84 -3.79 16.48
C GLN A 89 -13.73 -4.32 15.05
N PRO A 90 -14.84 -4.77 14.43
CA PRO A 90 -14.88 -5.03 13.00
C PRO A 90 -14.65 -3.73 12.22
N ALA A 91 -14.21 -3.87 10.97
CA ALA A 91 -14.08 -2.72 10.09
C ALA A 91 -15.46 -2.11 9.79
N GLN A 92 -15.53 -0.78 9.80
CA GLN A 92 -16.74 -0.01 9.54
C GLN A 92 -16.57 0.81 8.27
N PRO A 93 -17.56 0.85 7.36
CA PRO A 93 -17.55 1.74 6.20
C PRO A 93 -17.78 3.20 6.60
#